data_AF-A0A1S1CNI3-F1
#
_entry.id   AF-A0A1S1CNI3-F1
#
_cell.length_a   1.000
_cell.length_b   1.000
_cell.length_c   1.000
_cell.angle_alpha   90.00
_cell.angle_beta   90.00
_cell.angle_gamma   90.00
#
_symmetry.space_group_name_H-M   'P 1'
#
loop_
_entity.id
_entity.type
_entity.pdbx_description
1 polymer ?
#
loop_
_entity_poly.entity_id
_entity_poly.type
_entity_poly.pdbx_seq_one_letter_code
_entity_poly.pdbx_strand_id
1 'polypeptide(L)'
;MEPKQQYDYQKDLGKSSRLLIYTAYERSGRYIPATEEHAAQNVPYPVLHPGMNKYTRSGLYTFIAYYYASLKYFYLTGDTEPLSKIVKPEDVIEPEILRFYQEKRGWLICDDDIFNEVSINSASFFPDERFEYTKRNIFYCSVEYFLHRAAYFFIPETGEKIPLDHYETFESSFFSSYLENLKGRWVLLNNQDDLMPLYPPGFHKIRY
;
A
#
# COMPACT_ATOMS: atom_id res chain seq x y z
N MET A 1 -1.13 23.52 2.95
CA MET A 1 -0.56 24.13 4.17
C MET A 1 0.00 23.02 5.01
N GLU A 2 1.30 23.11 5.30
CA GLU A 2 2.06 22.16 6.12
C GLU A 2 1.52 22.07 7.56
N PRO A 3 1.79 20.97 8.27
CA PRO A 3 1.52 20.88 9.69
C PRO A 3 2.36 21.90 10.47
N LYS A 4 1.73 22.69 11.36
CA LYS A 4 2.44 23.59 12.27
C LYS A 4 3.19 22.88 13.41
N GLN A 5 2.99 21.57 13.53
CA GLN A 5 3.55 20.75 14.60
C GLN A 5 4.94 20.23 14.19
N GLN A 6 5.90 20.29 15.12
CA GLN A 6 7.22 19.69 14.94
C GLN A 6 7.10 18.16 14.82
N TYR A 7 7.72 17.58 13.80
CA TYR A 7 7.74 16.14 13.60
C TYR A 7 8.66 15.45 14.62
N ASP A 8 8.15 14.38 15.24
CA ASP A 8 8.88 13.60 16.27
C ASP A 8 9.91 12.65 15.61
N TYR A 9 11.13 13.17 15.43
CA TYR A 9 12.25 12.49 14.75
C TYR A 9 13.18 11.77 15.73
N GLN A 10 13.62 10.55 15.37
CA GLN A 10 14.70 9.83 16.04
C GLN A 10 15.64 9.19 15.00
N LYS A 11 16.94 9.45 15.11
CA LYS A 11 17.98 9.09 14.12
C LYS A 11 18.47 7.64 14.21
N ASP A 12 18.42 7.03 15.40
CA ASP A 12 18.99 5.69 15.65
C ASP A 12 17.90 4.66 15.92
N LEU A 13 17.97 3.50 15.24
CA LEU A 13 16.99 2.43 15.36
C LEU A 13 17.59 1.04 15.51
N GLY A 14 17.03 0.26 16.44
CA GLY A 14 17.21 -1.19 16.52
C GLY A 14 16.50 -1.92 15.38
N LYS A 15 17.06 -3.06 14.95
CA LYS A 15 16.63 -3.83 13.76
C LYS A 15 15.15 -4.24 13.73
N SER A 16 14.47 -4.41 14.88
CA SER A 16 13.07 -4.85 14.96
C SER A 16 12.03 -3.77 14.59
N SER A 17 12.44 -2.51 14.43
CA SER A 17 11.53 -1.38 14.19
C SER A 17 11.20 -1.12 12.71
N ARG A 18 11.56 -2.05 11.81
CA ARG A 18 11.45 -1.90 10.35
C ARG A 18 10.35 -2.75 9.72
N LEU A 19 9.93 -3.86 10.32
CA LEU A 19 8.82 -4.65 9.78
C LEU A 19 7.53 -3.83 9.88
N LEU A 20 6.77 -3.71 8.80
CA LEU A 20 5.45 -3.07 8.74
C LEU A 20 4.38 -4.08 9.16
N ILE A 21 3.86 -3.91 10.37
CA ILE A 21 2.81 -4.75 10.92
C ILE A 21 1.55 -3.91 11.03
N TYR A 22 0.51 -4.32 10.32
CA TYR A 22 -0.84 -3.80 10.50
C TYR A 22 -1.65 -4.75 11.39
N THR A 23 -2.46 -4.22 12.29
CA THR A 23 -3.19 -5.04 13.27
C THR A 23 -4.68 -4.68 13.38
N ALA A 24 -5.09 -3.56 12.81
CA ALA A 24 -6.47 -3.09 12.86
C ALA A 24 -7.29 -3.76 11.74
N TYR A 25 -7.89 -4.91 12.04
CA TYR A 25 -8.72 -5.65 11.09
C TYR A 25 -10.09 -5.99 11.68
N GLU A 26 -11.12 -5.89 10.86
CA GLU A 26 -12.40 -6.56 11.10
C GLU A 26 -12.35 -7.97 10.51
N ARG A 27 -12.94 -8.94 11.22
CA ARG A 27 -12.93 -10.36 10.84
C ARG A 27 -14.35 -10.91 10.88
N SER A 28 -14.77 -11.50 9.77
CA SER A 28 -16.07 -12.17 9.63
C SER A 28 -16.01 -13.68 9.87
N GLY A 29 -14.81 -14.26 9.98
CA GLY A 29 -14.63 -15.70 10.17
C GLY A 29 -13.17 -16.15 10.08
N ARG A 30 -12.95 -17.46 9.98
CA ARG A 30 -11.64 -18.03 9.69
C ARG A 30 -11.32 -17.81 8.21
N TYR A 31 -10.16 -17.21 7.93
CA TYR A 31 -9.64 -17.05 6.57
C TYR A 31 -9.52 -18.41 5.87
N ILE A 32 -10.01 -18.48 4.64
CA ILE A 32 -9.87 -19.62 3.74
C ILE A 32 -9.15 -19.10 2.49
N PRO A 33 -7.96 -19.60 2.15
CA PRO A 33 -7.22 -19.15 0.97
C PRO A 33 -7.96 -19.51 -0.32
N ALA A 34 -7.64 -18.80 -1.40
CA ALA A 34 -8.16 -19.13 -2.72
C ALA A 34 -7.61 -20.47 -3.22
N THR A 35 -8.41 -21.20 -3.99
CA THR A 35 -8.04 -22.39 -4.74
C THR A 35 -8.62 -22.31 -6.15
N GLU A 36 -8.36 -23.29 -7.01
CA GLU A 36 -8.99 -23.33 -8.34
C GLU A 36 -10.52 -23.54 -8.24
N GLU A 37 -11.02 -24.03 -7.12
CA GLU A 37 -12.45 -24.25 -6.89
C GLU A 37 -13.18 -23.03 -6.33
N HIS A 38 -12.50 -22.15 -5.59
CA HIS A 38 -13.12 -20.96 -5.01
C HIS A 38 -12.15 -19.81 -4.74
N ALA A 39 -12.65 -18.57 -4.84
CA ALA A 39 -11.94 -17.39 -4.37
C ALA A 39 -11.66 -17.42 -2.85
N ALA A 40 -10.74 -16.58 -2.38
CA ALA A 40 -10.46 -16.46 -0.95
C ALA A 40 -11.71 -16.01 -0.18
N GLN A 41 -11.88 -16.53 1.04
CA GLN A 41 -13.05 -16.27 1.88
C GLN A 41 -12.62 -15.75 3.26
N ASN A 42 -13.47 -14.92 3.87
CA ASN A 42 -13.23 -14.30 5.18
C ASN A 42 -11.86 -13.59 5.26
N VAL A 43 -11.46 -12.92 4.18
CA VAL A 43 -10.25 -12.10 4.16
C VAL A 43 -10.42 -10.98 5.20
N PRO A 44 -9.50 -10.83 6.18
CA PRO A 44 -9.61 -9.78 7.19
C PRO A 44 -9.64 -8.39 6.54
N TYR A 45 -10.66 -7.61 6.86
CA TYR A 45 -10.87 -6.28 6.29
C TYR A 45 -10.03 -5.24 7.05
N PRO A 46 -9.08 -4.54 6.42
CA PRO A 46 -8.26 -3.55 7.10
C PRO A 46 -9.06 -2.28 7.41
N VAL A 47 -9.09 -1.87 8.68
CA VAL A 47 -9.83 -0.68 9.14
C VAL A 47 -8.90 0.45 9.51
N LEU A 48 -9.19 1.66 9.04
CA LEU A 48 -8.39 2.86 9.32
C LEU A 48 -8.06 3.02 10.82
N HIS A 49 -6.77 3.10 11.12
CA HIS A 49 -6.32 3.33 12.48
C HIS A 49 -6.41 4.82 12.85
N PRO A 50 -7.00 5.21 13.99
CA PRO A 50 -7.20 6.62 14.36
C PRO A 50 -5.92 7.46 14.42
N GLY A 51 -4.79 6.83 14.74
CA GLY A 51 -3.47 7.48 14.81
C GLY A 51 -2.76 7.66 13.47
N MET A 52 -3.26 7.04 12.39
CA MET A 52 -2.56 6.95 11.09
C MET A 52 -2.20 8.33 10.54
N ASN A 53 -3.10 9.30 10.64
CA ASN A 53 -2.95 10.61 10.02
C ASN A 53 -2.17 11.63 10.86
N LYS A 54 -1.74 11.25 12.07
CA LYS A 54 -0.92 12.14 12.92
C LYS A 54 0.43 12.40 12.25
N TYR A 55 0.88 13.65 12.30
CA TYR A 55 2.19 14.04 11.76
C TYR A 55 3.32 13.62 12.70
N THR A 56 3.51 12.30 12.79
CA THR A 56 4.45 11.62 13.69
C THR A 56 4.97 10.40 12.97
N ARG A 57 6.10 9.87 13.44
CA ARG A 57 6.67 8.63 12.92
C ARG A 57 5.72 7.43 13.01
N SER A 58 5.01 7.29 14.12
CA SER A 58 4.03 6.21 14.29
C SER A 58 2.85 6.37 13.33
N GLY A 59 2.38 7.59 13.09
CA GLY A 59 1.38 7.88 12.07
C GLY A 59 1.85 7.47 10.66
N LEU A 60 3.05 7.89 10.26
CA LEU A 60 3.63 7.52 8.96
C LEU A 60 3.80 6.00 8.83
N TYR A 61 4.35 5.34 9.84
CA TYR A 61 4.47 3.87 9.88
C TYR A 61 3.11 3.21 9.69
N THR A 62 2.09 3.64 10.44
CA THR A 62 0.74 3.09 10.37
C THR A 62 0.10 3.35 9.01
N PHE A 63 0.38 4.49 8.36
CA PHE A 63 -0.11 4.80 7.03
C PHE A 63 0.44 3.82 5.99
N ILE A 64 1.75 3.58 6.01
CA ILE A 64 2.39 2.67 5.05
C ILE A 64 1.96 1.22 5.33
N ALA A 65 1.86 0.81 6.60
CA ALA A 65 1.34 -0.51 6.97
C ALA A 65 -0.13 -0.69 6.50
N TYR A 66 -0.97 0.33 6.62
CA TYR A 66 -2.35 0.28 6.10
C TYR A 66 -2.40 0.22 4.57
N TYR A 67 -1.50 0.92 3.88
CA TYR A 67 -1.39 0.86 2.42
C TYR A 67 -1.13 -0.57 1.93
N TYR A 68 -0.12 -1.25 2.49
CA TYR A 68 0.16 -2.65 2.14
C TYR A 68 -0.94 -3.61 2.57
N ALA A 69 -1.56 -3.39 3.74
CA ALA A 69 -2.71 -4.18 4.16
C ALA A 69 -3.89 -4.03 3.19
N SER A 70 -4.10 -2.83 2.64
CA SER A 70 -5.16 -2.54 1.67
C SER A 70 -4.85 -3.13 0.28
N LEU A 71 -3.60 -3.05 -0.19
CA LEU A 71 -3.16 -3.71 -1.41
C LEU A 71 -3.35 -5.22 -1.31
N LYS A 72 -2.89 -5.83 -0.22
CA LYS A 72 -3.09 -7.26 0.06
C LYS A 72 -4.57 -7.63 0.02
N TYR A 73 -5.42 -6.86 0.68
CA TYR A 73 -6.86 -7.09 0.68
C TYR A 73 -7.44 -7.04 -0.74
N PHE A 74 -7.06 -6.02 -1.53
CA PHE A 74 -7.45 -5.94 -2.94
C PHE A 74 -7.00 -7.18 -3.72
N TYR A 75 -5.74 -7.59 -3.63
CA TYR A 75 -5.24 -8.74 -4.38
C TYR A 75 -5.90 -10.06 -4.00
N LEU A 76 -6.41 -10.19 -2.77
CA LEU A 76 -7.11 -11.40 -2.32
C LEU A 76 -8.62 -11.40 -2.63
N THR A 77 -9.23 -10.23 -2.85
CA THR A 77 -10.70 -10.09 -2.91
C THR A 77 -11.23 -9.39 -4.17
N GLY A 78 -10.39 -8.62 -4.85
CA GLY A 78 -10.78 -7.65 -5.88
C GLY A 78 -11.44 -6.38 -5.36
N ASP A 79 -11.66 -6.25 -4.05
CA ASP A 79 -12.32 -5.09 -3.45
C ASP A 79 -11.32 -3.96 -3.18
N THR A 80 -11.56 -2.81 -3.82
CA THR A 80 -10.70 -1.63 -3.76
C THR A 80 -11.06 -0.67 -2.63
N GLU A 81 -12.12 -0.93 -1.86
CA GLU A 81 -12.67 0.03 -0.90
C GLU A 81 -11.63 0.50 0.14
N PRO A 82 -10.84 -0.39 0.79
CA PRO A 82 -9.89 0.07 1.80
C PRO A 82 -8.78 0.95 1.22
N LEU A 83 -8.28 0.57 0.05
CA LEU A 83 -7.21 1.30 -0.65
C LEU A 83 -7.72 2.67 -1.11
N SER A 84 -8.96 2.71 -1.61
CA SER A 84 -9.65 3.93 -2.07
C SER A 84 -9.79 5.00 -1.00
N LYS A 85 -9.57 4.67 0.29
CA LYS A 85 -9.57 5.68 1.38
C LYS A 85 -8.32 6.54 1.42
N ILE A 86 -7.23 6.09 0.80
CA ILE A 86 -5.91 6.74 0.89
C ILE A 86 -5.27 7.06 -0.47
N VAL A 87 -5.66 6.35 -1.53
CA VAL A 87 -5.18 6.60 -2.90
C VAL A 87 -6.20 6.08 -3.90
N LYS A 88 -6.18 6.57 -5.14
CA LYS A 88 -6.99 5.95 -6.20
C LYS A 88 -6.34 4.63 -6.62
N PRO A 89 -7.10 3.53 -6.71
CA PRO A 89 -6.55 2.24 -7.15
C PRO A 89 -5.82 2.31 -8.50
N GLU A 90 -6.30 3.12 -9.44
CA GLU A 90 -5.72 3.28 -10.78
C GLU A 90 -4.33 3.93 -10.77
N ASP A 91 -3.97 4.64 -9.70
CA ASP A 91 -2.67 5.29 -9.58
C ASP A 91 -1.58 4.32 -9.07
N VAL A 92 -1.96 3.16 -8.52
CA VAL A 92 -1.04 2.25 -7.81
C VAL A 92 -1.21 0.76 -8.15
N ILE A 93 -2.25 0.38 -8.89
CA ILE A 93 -2.51 -0.99 -9.31
C ILE A 93 -2.35 -1.08 -10.83
N GLU A 94 -1.71 -2.15 -11.27
CA GLU A 94 -1.60 -2.49 -12.69
C GLU A 94 -2.97 -2.50 -13.39
N PRO A 95 -3.16 -1.71 -14.46
CA PRO A 95 -4.46 -1.55 -15.10
C PRO A 95 -5.09 -2.87 -15.56
N GLU A 96 -4.28 -3.82 -15.99
CA GLU A 96 -4.75 -5.14 -16.43
C GLU A 96 -5.29 -5.99 -15.27
N ILE A 97 -4.58 -6.01 -14.13
CA ILE A 97 -5.03 -6.72 -12.94
C ILE A 97 -6.31 -6.08 -12.40
N LEU A 98 -6.35 -4.75 -12.34
CA LEU A 98 -7.54 -4.02 -11.92
C LEU A 98 -8.74 -4.36 -12.80
N ARG A 99 -8.53 -4.42 -14.12
CA ARG A 99 -9.56 -4.81 -15.10
C ARG A 99 -10.05 -6.24 -14.87
N PHE A 100 -9.16 -7.21 -14.62
CA PHE A 100 -9.57 -8.59 -14.35
C PHE A 100 -10.54 -8.71 -13.18
N TYR A 101 -10.28 -7.96 -12.09
CA TYR A 101 -11.17 -7.93 -10.93
C TYR A 101 -12.48 -7.18 -11.21
N GLN A 102 -12.43 -6.03 -11.89
CA GLN A 102 -13.63 -5.27 -12.25
C GLN A 102 -14.58 -6.05 -13.16
N GLU A 103 -14.03 -6.81 -14.10
CA GLU A 103 -14.76 -7.70 -15.00
C GLU A 103 -15.16 -9.03 -14.35
N LYS A 104 -14.78 -9.26 -13.08
CA LYS A 104 -15.05 -10.50 -12.32
C LYS A 104 -14.57 -11.76 -13.03
N ARG A 105 -13.39 -11.68 -13.66
CA ARG A 105 -12.83 -12.78 -14.47
C ARG A 105 -12.25 -13.93 -13.65
N GLY A 106 -12.08 -13.77 -12.35
CA GLY A 106 -11.40 -14.77 -11.53
C GLY A 106 -10.79 -14.19 -10.27
N TRP A 107 -9.75 -14.85 -9.76
CA TRP A 107 -9.07 -14.45 -8.53
C TRP A 107 -7.60 -14.87 -8.52
N LEU A 108 -6.83 -14.19 -7.68
CA LEU A 108 -5.45 -14.56 -7.38
C LEU A 108 -5.39 -15.87 -6.59
N ILE A 109 -4.54 -16.79 -7.04
CA ILE A 109 -4.06 -17.92 -6.25
C ILE A 109 -2.59 -17.67 -5.95
N CYS A 110 -2.22 -17.78 -4.68
CA CYS A 110 -0.86 -17.68 -4.21
C CYS A 110 -0.63 -18.80 -3.19
N ASP A 111 0.46 -19.56 -3.37
CA ASP A 111 0.79 -20.68 -2.48
C ASP A 111 1.11 -20.22 -1.04
N ASP A 112 1.57 -18.98 -0.88
CA ASP A 112 1.94 -18.35 0.38
C ASP A 112 1.18 -17.00 0.57
N ASP A 113 1.71 -16.14 1.43
CA ASP A 113 1.15 -14.84 1.70
C ASP A 113 1.67 -13.77 0.72
N ILE A 114 0.77 -12.99 0.14
CA ILE A 114 1.15 -11.82 -0.68
C ILE A 114 1.64 -10.69 0.23
N PHE A 115 2.75 -10.06 -0.15
CA PHE A 115 3.49 -9.09 0.66
C PHE A 115 3.93 -9.65 2.00
N ASN A 116 4.72 -10.73 1.98
CA ASN A 116 5.31 -11.28 3.19
C ASN A 116 6.53 -10.43 3.64
N GLU A 117 6.72 -10.33 4.95
CA GLU A 117 7.86 -9.66 5.59
C GLU A 117 8.14 -8.22 5.09
N VAL A 118 7.08 -7.43 4.86
CA VAL A 118 7.21 -6.04 4.38
C VAL A 118 8.03 -5.20 5.36
N SER A 119 9.19 -4.69 4.94
CA SER A 119 10.15 -3.96 5.75
C SER A 119 10.41 -2.57 5.19
N ILE A 120 10.25 -1.54 6.02
CA ILE A 120 10.54 -0.15 5.65
C ILE A 120 11.98 0.24 5.99
N ASN A 121 12.63 0.96 5.07
CA ASN A 121 13.92 1.55 5.31
C ASN A 121 13.83 2.65 6.37
N SER A 122 14.82 2.73 7.27
CA SER A 122 14.87 3.79 8.29
C SER A 122 14.94 5.21 7.69
N ALA A 123 15.47 5.35 6.47
CA ALA A 123 15.50 6.61 5.73
C ALA A 123 14.10 7.19 5.48
N SER A 124 13.07 6.35 5.48
CA SER A 124 11.69 6.78 5.24
C SER A 124 11.02 7.49 6.39
N PHE A 125 11.66 7.55 7.56
CA PHE A 125 11.08 8.19 8.74
C PHE A 125 11.43 9.65 8.90
N PHE A 126 12.18 10.26 7.99
CA PHE A 126 12.53 11.68 8.03
C PHE A 126 12.35 12.37 6.68
N PRO A 127 12.13 13.70 6.68
CA PRO A 127 12.10 14.47 5.44
C PRO A 127 13.40 14.28 4.66
N ASP A 128 13.27 14.13 3.36
CA ASP A 128 14.38 13.95 2.45
C ASP A 128 14.96 15.32 2.09
N GLU A 129 16.21 15.53 2.48
CA GLU A 129 16.95 16.79 2.31
C GLU A 129 17.00 17.25 0.84
N ARG A 130 16.87 16.32 -0.11
CA ARG A 130 16.83 16.62 -1.54
C ARG A 130 15.69 17.56 -1.92
N PHE A 131 14.61 17.62 -1.14
CA PHE A 131 13.45 18.46 -1.42
C PHE A 131 13.33 19.73 -0.57
N GLU A 132 14.36 20.09 0.21
CA GLU A 132 14.34 21.29 1.04
C GLU A 132 14.00 22.58 0.26
N TYR A 133 14.43 22.67 -1.00
CA TYR A 133 14.16 23.81 -1.89
C TYR A 133 12.66 24.05 -2.12
N THR A 134 11.83 23.02 -1.99
CA THR A 134 10.37 23.12 -2.14
C THR A 134 9.69 23.73 -0.92
N LYS A 135 10.40 23.82 0.22
CA LYS A 135 9.83 24.15 1.54
C LYS A 135 8.66 23.24 1.93
N ARG A 136 8.66 21.99 1.44
CA ARG A 136 7.72 20.93 1.79
C ARG A 136 8.47 19.83 2.55
N ASN A 137 7.85 19.29 3.59
CA ASN A 137 8.36 18.08 4.25
C ASN A 137 8.00 16.81 3.47
N ILE A 138 8.79 16.49 2.44
CA ILE A 138 8.64 15.31 1.60
C ILE A 138 9.49 14.16 2.15
N PHE A 139 8.91 12.99 2.31
CA PHE A 139 9.56 11.79 2.86
C PHE A 139 9.79 10.78 1.73
N TYR A 140 10.97 10.17 1.66
CA TYR A 140 11.24 9.08 0.71
C TYR A 140 10.86 7.72 1.30
N CYS A 141 9.79 7.11 0.81
CA CYS A 141 9.42 5.75 1.15
C CYS A 141 10.28 4.75 0.39
N SER A 142 10.89 3.82 1.10
CA SER A 142 11.58 2.67 0.54
C SER A 142 11.18 1.45 1.34
N VAL A 143 10.58 0.49 0.66
CA VAL A 143 10.01 -0.71 1.27
C VAL A 143 10.50 -1.92 0.51
N GLU A 144 11.03 -2.88 1.24
CA GLU A 144 11.39 -4.21 0.77
C GLU A 144 10.27 -5.17 1.15
N TYR A 145 9.92 -6.10 0.28
CA TYR A 145 8.96 -7.16 0.57
C TYR A 145 9.30 -8.41 -0.23
N PHE A 146 8.92 -9.57 0.29
CA PHE A 146 9.07 -10.83 -0.43
C PHE A 146 7.74 -11.23 -1.06
N LEU A 147 7.78 -11.54 -2.34
CA LEU A 147 6.71 -12.23 -3.05
C LEU A 147 7.19 -13.64 -3.36
N HIS A 148 6.43 -14.63 -2.92
CA HIS A 148 6.71 -16.02 -3.27
C HIS A 148 6.28 -16.27 -4.72
N ARG A 149 7.14 -16.95 -5.49
CA ARG A 149 7.12 -17.07 -6.97
C ARG A 149 5.90 -17.79 -7.56
N ALA A 150 4.94 -18.23 -6.77
CA ALA A 150 3.79 -19.02 -7.24
C ALA A 150 2.48 -18.23 -7.09
N ALA A 151 2.44 -17.01 -7.63
CA ALA A 151 1.21 -16.22 -7.73
C ALA A 151 0.73 -16.18 -9.20
N TYR A 152 -0.50 -16.58 -9.45
CA TYR A 152 -1.15 -16.47 -10.76
C TYR A 152 -2.61 -16.07 -10.60
N PHE A 153 -3.14 -15.37 -11.60
CA PHE A 153 -4.56 -15.08 -11.68
C PHE A 153 -5.26 -16.25 -12.37
N PHE A 154 -6.23 -16.86 -11.70
CA PHE A 154 -6.97 -18.02 -12.19
C PHE A 154 -8.33 -17.60 -12.75
N ILE A 155 -8.63 -18.04 -13.97
CA ILE A 155 -9.93 -17.82 -14.63
C ILE A 155 -10.74 -19.12 -14.57
N PRO A 156 -11.77 -19.20 -13.70
CA PRO A 156 -12.50 -20.46 -13.47
C PRO A 156 -13.29 -20.93 -14.69
N GLU A 157 -13.74 -20.03 -15.57
CA GLU A 157 -14.52 -20.39 -16.76
C GLU A 157 -13.72 -21.21 -17.77
N THR A 158 -12.41 -20.97 -17.86
CA THR A 158 -11.51 -21.59 -18.86
C THR A 158 -10.46 -22.50 -18.24
N GLY A 159 -10.21 -22.38 -16.93
CA GLY A 159 -9.07 -22.99 -16.25
C GLY A 159 -7.74 -22.32 -16.58
N GLU A 160 -7.76 -21.14 -17.22
CA GLU A 160 -6.56 -20.40 -17.58
C GLU A 160 -5.84 -19.87 -16.34
N LYS A 161 -4.50 -19.97 -16.35
CA LYS A 161 -3.62 -19.47 -15.29
C LYS A 161 -2.74 -18.39 -15.90
N ILE A 162 -2.99 -17.14 -15.55
CA ILE A 162 -2.23 -15.98 -16.02
C ILE A 162 -1.09 -15.72 -15.04
N PRO A 163 0.18 -15.93 -15.44
CA PRO A 163 1.33 -15.57 -14.61
C PRO A 163 1.32 -14.06 -14.32
N LEU A 164 1.81 -13.67 -13.14
CA LEU A 164 1.88 -12.26 -12.76
C LEU A 164 3.31 -11.72 -12.66
N ASP A 165 4.32 -12.56 -12.91
CA ASP A 165 5.74 -12.24 -12.74
C ASP A 165 6.27 -11.17 -13.68
N HIS A 166 5.52 -10.79 -14.72
CA HIS A 166 5.86 -9.68 -15.63
C HIS A 166 5.30 -8.32 -15.21
N TYR A 167 4.50 -8.25 -14.15
CA TYR A 167 4.03 -6.97 -13.59
C TYR A 167 5.03 -6.46 -12.56
N GLU A 168 5.31 -5.15 -12.57
CA GLU A 168 6.35 -4.54 -11.71
C GLU A 168 6.15 -4.87 -10.23
N THR A 169 4.89 -4.87 -9.78
CA THR A 169 4.52 -5.22 -8.39
C THR A 169 5.03 -6.62 -7.99
N PHE A 170 4.98 -7.57 -8.93
CA PHE A 170 5.31 -8.98 -8.73
C PHE A 170 6.72 -9.36 -9.17
N GLU A 171 7.32 -8.59 -10.07
CA GLU A 171 8.71 -8.74 -10.53
C GLU A 171 9.69 -8.21 -9.47
N SER A 172 9.36 -7.07 -8.84
CA SER A 172 10.23 -6.41 -7.87
C SER A 172 9.97 -6.87 -6.44
N SER A 173 11.04 -6.94 -5.64
CA SER A 173 10.99 -7.11 -4.18
C SER A 173 11.15 -5.78 -3.43
N PHE A 174 10.97 -4.67 -4.15
CA PHE A 174 11.20 -3.33 -3.66
C PHE A 174 10.21 -2.33 -4.25
N PHE A 175 9.69 -1.46 -3.40
CA PHE A 175 8.87 -0.31 -3.79
C PHE A 175 9.50 0.97 -3.26
N SER A 176 9.47 2.01 -4.09
CA SER A 176 9.79 3.35 -3.64
C SER A 176 8.78 4.38 -4.10
N SER A 177 8.48 5.32 -3.22
CA SER A 177 7.56 6.43 -3.47
C SER A 177 7.94 7.60 -2.57
N TYR A 178 7.26 8.73 -2.73
CA TYR A 178 7.41 9.87 -1.84
C TYR A 178 6.10 10.10 -1.09
N LEU A 179 6.18 10.61 0.13
CA LEU A 179 5.02 10.93 0.95
C LEU A 179 5.10 12.35 1.48
N GLU A 180 3.93 12.89 1.77
CA GLU A 180 3.79 14.16 2.47
C GLU A 180 2.58 14.11 3.42
N ASN A 181 2.62 14.86 4.52
CA ASN A 181 1.43 15.06 5.34
C ASN A 181 0.77 16.40 4.98
N LEU A 182 -0.37 16.33 4.31
CA LEU A 182 -1.13 17.48 3.85
C LEU A 182 -2.42 17.63 4.64
N LYS A 183 -2.56 18.77 5.34
CA LYS A 183 -3.75 19.10 6.15
C LYS A 183 -4.12 17.98 7.15
N GLY A 184 -3.13 17.33 7.75
CA GLY A 184 -3.36 16.25 8.71
C GLY A 184 -3.78 14.95 8.04
N ARG A 185 -3.29 14.65 6.83
CA ARG A 185 -3.40 13.35 6.18
C ARG A 185 -2.11 13.02 5.44
N TRP A 186 -1.65 11.78 5.56
CA TRP A 186 -0.56 11.30 4.71
C TRP A 186 -1.07 10.99 3.31
N VAL A 187 -0.29 11.35 2.30
CA VAL A 187 -0.56 11.10 0.89
C VAL A 187 0.71 10.62 0.21
N LEU A 188 0.54 9.71 -0.75
CA LEU A 188 1.61 9.35 -1.70
C LEU A 188 1.77 10.48 -2.72
N LEU A 189 2.97 10.64 -3.27
CA LEU A 189 3.27 11.63 -4.31
C LEU A 189 3.67 10.92 -5.61
N ASN A 190 3.25 11.49 -6.73
CA ASN A 190 3.66 11.06 -8.06
C ASN A 190 5.07 11.60 -8.35
N ASN A 191 6.03 10.69 -8.52
CA ASN A 191 7.42 11.06 -8.83
C ASN A 191 7.59 11.61 -10.26
N GLN A 192 6.67 11.30 -11.18
CA GLN A 192 6.75 11.73 -12.58
C GLN A 192 6.05 13.08 -12.84
N ASP A 193 5.13 13.50 -11.97
CA ASP A 193 4.30 14.70 -12.12
C ASP A 193 4.61 15.74 -11.02
N ASP A 194 5.86 16.22 -10.98
CA ASP A 194 6.30 17.31 -10.08
C ASP A 194 5.94 17.11 -8.59
N LEU A 195 6.03 15.87 -8.11
CA LEU A 195 5.70 15.50 -6.73
C LEU A 195 4.25 15.89 -6.35
N MET A 196 3.34 15.85 -7.32
CA MET A 196 1.92 16.06 -7.10
C MET A 196 1.35 14.96 -6.21
N PRO A 197 0.55 15.30 -5.19
CA PRO A 197 -0.12 14.29 -4.38
C PRO A 197 -1.03 13.40 -5.22
N LEU A 198 -0.94 12.10 -4.99
CA LEU A 198 -1.94 11.13 -5.42
C LEU A 198 -3.16 11.28 -4.53
N TYR A 199 -4.04 12.20 -4.92
CA TYR A 199 -5.18 12.59 -4.11
C TYR A 199 -6.19 11.43 -3.99
N PRO A 200 -6.48 10.96 -2.77
CA PRO A 200 -7.56 10.01 -2.59
C PRO A 200 -8.89 10.62 -3.07
N PRO A 201 -9.84 9.76 -3.50
CA PRO A 201 -11.23 10.17 -3.74
C PRO A 201 -11.77 11.10 -2.64
N GLY A 202 -12.33 12.25 -3.05
CA GLY A 202 -12.88 13.24 -2.13
C GLY A 202 -11.86 14.20 -1.48
N PHE A 203 -10.55 14.08 -1.78
CA PHE A 203 -9.55 15.06 -1.36
C PHE A 203 -9.36 16.14 -2.44
N HIS A 204 -9.71 17.39 -2.11
CA HIS A 204 -9.58 18.49 -3.05
C HIS A 204 -8.11 18.87 -3.30
N LYS A 205 -7.77 19.08 -4.59
CA LYS A 205 -6.44 19.54 -5.01
C LYS A 205 -6.07 20.83 -4.27
N ILE A 206 -4.88 20.84 -3.67
CA ILE A 206 -4.33 22.05 -3.04
C ILE A 206 -3.61 22.83 -4.14
N ARG A 207 -3.98 24.11 -4.34
CA ARG A 207 -3.16 25.05 -5.11
C ARG A 207 -2.06 25.55 -4.18
N TYR A 208 -0.80 25.27 -4.55
CA TYR A 208 0.37 25.84 -3.90
C TYR A 208 0.59 27.28 -4.38
#